data_AF-A0A4U1EDL2-F1
#
_entry.id   AF-A0A4U1EDL2-F1
#
_cell.length_a   1.000
_cell.length_b   1.000
_cell.length_c   1.000
_cell.angle_alpha   90.00
_cell.angle_beta   90.00
_cell.angle_gamma   90.00
#
_symmetry.space_group_name_H-M   'P 1'
#
loop_
_entity.id
_entity.type
_entity.pdbx_description
1 polymer ?
#
loop_
_entity_poly.entity_id
_entity_poly.type
_entity_poly.pdbx_seq_one_letter_code
_entity_poly.pdbx_strand_id
1 'polypeptide(L)'
;MWKALALLALLVLSPGGDGLFRSLYRNAHVSTPHKGDLGQPLFLTPYIEAGKFAEGRRLSSVAPFPGWNLTSYSGYITVGPQQRPHRTLMLKS
;
A
#
# COMPACT_ATOMS: atom_id res chain seq x y z
N MET A 1 -35.65 -14.41 23.07
CA MET A 1 -34.89 -14.76 21.84
C MET A 1 -35.21 -13.84 20.66
N TRP A 2 -36.45 -13.36 20.51
CA TRP A 2 -36.88 -12.35 19.52
C TRP A 2 -35.99 -11.09 19.42
N LYS A 3 -35.50 -10.56 20.56
CA LYS A 3 -34.68 -9.34 20.59
C LYS A 3 -33.39 -9.49 19.76
N ALA A 4 -32.81 -10.69 19.73
CA ALA A 4 -31.63 -10.98 18.91
C ALA A 4 -31.95 -11.00 17.41
N LEU A 5 -33.12 -11.54 17.04
CA LEU A 5 -33.61 -11.53 15.67
C LEU A 5 -33.96 -10.11 15.19
N ALA A 6 -34.54 -9.28 16.07
CA ALA A 6 -34.81 -7.88 15.79
C ALA A 6 -33.52 -7.07 15.57
N LEU A 7 -32.48 -7.31 16.37
CA LEU A 7 -31.16 -6.69 16.19
C LEU A 7 -30.46 -7.16 14.91
N LEU A 8 -30.57 -8.45 14.57
CA LEU A 8 -30.00 -9.01 13.35
C LEU A 8 -30.69 -8.45 12.10
N ALA A 9 -32.02 -8.31 12.14
CA ALA A 9 -32.80 -7.69 11.06
C ALA A 9 -32.45 -6.21 10.89
N LEU A 10 -32.23 -5.46 11.98
CA LEU A 10 -31.82 -4.05 11.93
C LEU A 10 -30.40 -3.87 11.35
N LEU A 11 -29.51 -4.84 11.61
CA LEU A 11 -28.15 -4.86 11.06
C LEU A 11 -28.16 -5.12 9.55
N VAL A 12 -29.06 -5.99 9.06
CA VAL A 12 -29.17 -6.35 7.63
C VAL A 12 -29.98 -5.32 6.84
N LEU A 13 -30.91 -4.61 7.47
CA LEU A 13 -31.80 -3.62 6.85
C LEU A 13 -31.34 -2.17 7.07
N SER A 14 -30.03 -1.92 7.22
CA SER A 14 -29.48 -0.56 7.20
C SER A 14 -29.24 -0.13 5.74
N PRO A 15 -29.97 0.86 5.20
CA PRO A 15 -29.85 1.29 3.82
C PRO A 15 -28.63 2.20 3.68
N GLY A 16 -27.49 1.62 3.39
CA GLY A 16 -26.27 2.37 3.10
C GLY A 16 -25.25 1.45 2.49
N GLY A 17 -25.12 1.50 1.16
CA GLY A 17 -24.19 0.69 0.36
C GLY A 17 -22.69 0.91 0.66
N ASP A 18 -22.38 1.56 1.77
CA ASP A 18 -21.06 1.76 2.32
C ASP A 18 -20.95 0.89 3.57
N GLY A 19 -20.70 -0.41 3.38
CA GLY A 19 -20.72 -1.40 4.47
C GLY A 19 -19.85 -1.02 5.68
N LEU A 20 -20.10 -1.68 6.82
CA LEU A 20 -19.47 -1.47 8.13
C LEU A 20 -17.95 -1.24 8.07
N PHE A 21 -17.28 -1.94 7.15
CA PHE A 21 -15.85 -1.83 6.89
C PHE A 21 -15.41 -0.41 6.51
N ARG A 22 -16.17 0.30 5.66
CA ARG A 22 -15.81 1.66 5.23
C ARG A 22 -15.83 2.63 6.41
N SER A 23 -16.80 2.51 7.32
CA SER A 23 -16.89 3.35 8.52
C SER A 23 -15.71 3.12 9.47
N LEU A 24 -15.35 1.85 9.70
CA LEU A 24 -14.23 1.48 10.57
C LEU A 24 -12.87 1.93 10.04
N TYR A 25 -12.64 1.81 8.73
CA TYR A 25 -11.37 2.21 8.10
C TYR A 25 -11.34 3.69 7.68
N ARG A 26 -12.44 4.44 7.77
CA ARG A 26 -12.49 5.87 7.40
C ARG A 26 -11.55 6.74 8.24
N ASN A 27 -11.32 6.32 9.48
CA ASN A 27 -10.46 7.01 10.45
C ASN A 27 -9.03 6.48 10.50
N ALA A 28 -8.67 5.50 9.65
CA ALA A 28 -7.27 5.28 9.38
C ALA A 28 -6.77 6.58 8.75
N HIS A 29 -5.96 7.34 9.49
CA HIS A 29 -5.31 8.55 9.00
C HIS A 29 -4.35 8.16 7.86
N VAL A 30 -4.91 7.90 6.69
CA VAL A 30 -4.15 7.80 5.46
C VAL A 30 -3.79 9.23 5.13
N SER A 31 -2.54 9.59 5.38
CA SER A 31 -1.96 10.83 4.88
C SER A 31 -2.36 10.97 3.41
N THR A 32 -3.08 12.04 3.08
CA THR A 32 -3.43 12.36 1.71
C THR A 32 -2.15 12.27 0.87
N PRO A 33 -2.14 11.51 -0.25
CA PRO A 33 -0.96 11.41 -1.08
C PRO A 33 -0.49 12.83 -1.41
N HIS A 34 0.75 13.13 -1.06
CA HIS A 34 1.32 14.44 -1.36
C HIS A 34 1.23 14.63 -2.88
N LYS A 35 0.51 15.66 -3.32
CA LYS A 35 0.39 16.04 -4.73
C LYS A 35 1.70 16.72 -5.16
N GLY A 36 2.81 15.99 -5.05
CA GLY A 36 4.14 16.38 -5.47
C GLY A 36 4.63 15.48 -6.59
N ASP A 37 5.73 15.89 -7.22
CA ASP A 37 6.43 15.06 -8.20
C ASP A 37 6.98 13.80 -7.49
N LEU A 38 6.55 12.63 -7.95
CA LEU A 38 7.01 11.33 -7.44
C LEU A 38 8.38 10.95 -8.01
N GLY A 39 8.95 11.81 -8.88
CA GLY A 39 10.19 11.56 -9.57
C GLY A 39 10.06 10.43 -10.60
N GLN A 40 11.21 9.87 -10.99
CA GLN A 40 11.26 8.77 -11.93
C GLN A 40 11.11 7.41 -11.21
N PRO A 41 10.38 6.46 -11.80
CA PRO A 41 10.22 5.13 -11.22
C PRO A 41 11.56 4.39 -11.14
N LEU A 42 11.87 3.82 -9.97
CA LEU A 42 13.07 3.01 -9.77
C LEU A 42 12.79 1.53 -10.06
N PHE A 43 13.51 0.95 -11.02
CA PHE A 43 13.50 -0.48 -11.30
C PHE A 43 14.68 -1.17 -10.64
N LEU A 44 14.41 -2.14 -9.78
CA LEU A 44 15.42 -2.85 -8.98
C LEU A 44 15.99 -4.08 -9.69
N THR A 45 15.26 -4.67 -10.62
CA THR A 45 15.69 -5.81 -11.43
C THR A 45 17.10 -5.67 -12.03
N PRO A 46 17.48 -4.58 -12.71
CA PRO A 46 18.84 -4.47 -13.28
C PRO A 46 19.94 -4.47 -12.23
N TYR A 47 19.68 -3.94 -11.02
CA TYR A 47 20.65 -3.97 -9.92
C TYR A 47 20.76 -5.37 -9.32
N ILE A 48 19.64 -6.10 -9.22
CA ILE A 48 19.60 -7.48 -8.73
C ILE A 48 20.35 -8.40 -9.69
N GLU A 49 20.06 -8.31 -10.99
CA GLU A 49 20.71 -9.13 -12.04
C GLU A 49 22.21 -8.85 -12.15
N ALA A 50 22.62 -7.60 -11.96
CA ALA A 50 24.03 -7.21 -11.93
C ALA A 50 24.74 -7.52 -10.60
N GLY A 51 24.07 -8.10 -9.60
CA GLY A 51 24.63 -8.36 -8.27
C GLY A 51 24.89 -7.10 -7.42
N LYS A 52 24.37 -5.94 -7.85
CA LYS A 52 24.56 -4.62 -7.23
C LYS A 52 23.52 -4.35 -6.13
N PHE A 53 23.41 -5.25 -5.17
CA PHE A 53 22.37 -5.19 -4.13
C PHE A 53 22.49 -3.97 -3.22
N ALA A 54 23.72 -3.58 -2.84
CA ALA A 54 23.96 -2.41 -1.99
C ALA A 54 23.50 -1.12 -2.67
N GLU A 55 23.75 -0.98 -3.97
CA GLU A 55 23.33 0.17 -4.75
C GLU A 55 21.82 0.21 -4.92
N GLY A 56 21.19 -0.91 -5.29
CA GLY A 56 19.73 -1.01 -5.38
C GLY A 56 19.03 -0.70 -4.06
N ARG A 57 19.57 -1.19 -2.93
CA ARG A 57 19.07 -0.88 -1.58
C ARG A 57 19.19 0.59 -1.23
N ARG A 58 20.33 1.22 -1.53
CA ARG A 58 20.55 2.65 -1.29
C ARG A 58 19.57 3.50 -2.09
N LEU A 59 19.38 3.19 -3.38
CA LEU A 59 18.49 3.94 -4.27
C LEU A 59 17.01 3.76 -3.92
N SER A 60 16.63 2.61 -3.36
CA SER A 60 15.25 2.36 -2.94
C SER A 60 14.90 2.91 -1.57
N SER A 61 15.84 3.48 -0.82
CA SER A 61 15.59 3.94 0.55
C SER A 61 14.59 5.09 0.57
N VAL A 62 13.56 4.96 1.41
CA VAL A 62 12.54 5.99 1.62
C VAL A 62 12.87 6.78 2.88
N ALA A 63 12.58 8.08 2.86
CA ALA A 63 12.73 8.93 4.04
C ALA A 63 11.93 8.35 5.23
N PRO A 64 12.51 8.34 6.44
CA PRO A 64 11.85 7.78 7.60
C PRO A 64 10.58 8.56 7.93
N PHE A 65 9.54 7.84 8.33
CA PHE A 65 8.29 8.45 8.78
C PHE A 65 8.51 9.13 10.14
N PRO A 66 8.09 10.40 10.32
CA PRO A 66 8.25 11.10 11.59
C PRO A 66 7.66 10.31 12.77
N GLY A 67 8.46 10.12 13.81
CA GLY A 67 8.07 9.38 15.02
C GLY A 67 8.21 7.86 14.92
N TRP A 68 8.56 7.31 13.76
CA TRP A 68 8.69 5.88 13.53
C TRP A 68 10.11 5.57 13.03
N ASN A 69 10.90 4.86 13.83
CA ASN A 69 12.26 4.45 13.45
C ASN A 69 12.23 3.17 12.61
N LEU A 70 11.55 3.22 11.46
CA LEU A 70 11.44 2.10 10.53
C LEU A 70 12.19 2.44 9.24
N THR A 71 13.11 1.56 8.85
CA THR A 71 13.73 1.64 7.53
C THR A 71 12.79 1.06 6.49
N SER A 72 12.41 1.86 5.50
CA SER A 72 11.52 1.45 4.41
C SER A 72 12.21 1.58 3.06
N TYR A 73 11.84 0.70 2.13
CA TYR A 73 12.35 0.67 0.76
C TYR A 73 11.19 0.68 -0.23
N SER A 74 11.39 1.31 -1.39
CA SER A 74 10.41 1.41 -2.48
C SER A 74 11.09 1.20 -3.84
N GLY A 75 10.43 0.46 -4.73
CA GLY A 75 10.90 0.21 -6.08
C GLY A 75 10.12 -0.91 -6.76
N TYR A 76 10.28 -1.02 -8.08
CA TYR A 76 9.62 -2.05 -8.89
C TYR A 76 10.56 -3.23 -9.14
N ILE A 77 10.06 -4.44 -8.91
CA ILE A 77 10.73 -5.68 -9.31
C ILE A 77 9.91 -6.25 -10.47
N THR A 78 10.55 -6.41 -11.62
CA THR A 78 9.97 -7.03 -12.81
C THR A 78 10.55 -8.43 -12.99
N VAL A 79 9.66 -9.39 -13.29
CA VAL A 79 10.05 -10.77 -13.61
C VAL A 79 10.27 -10.86 -15.12
N GLY A 80 11.54 -10.94 -15.53
CA GLY A 80 11.95 -11.09 -16.92
C GLY A 80 12.48 -9.81 -17.58
N PRO A 81 13.08 -9.94 -18.78
CA PRO A 81 13.75 -8.83 -19.48
C PRO A 81 12.79 -7.76 -20.00
N GLN A 82 11.50 -8.06 -20.03
CA GLN A 82 10.50 -7.20 -20.64
C GLN A 82 10.00 -6.17 -19.62
N GLN A 83 10.53 -4.95 -19.71
CA GLN A 83 10.02 -3.76 -19.04
C GLN A 83 8.63 -3.41 -19.64
N ARG A 84 7.57 -4.09 -19.20
CA ARG A 84 6.19 -3.66 -19.48
C ARG A 84 5.72 -2.81 -18.32
N PRO A 85 5.36 -1.53 -18.54
CA PRO A 85 4.89 -0.66 -17.48
C PRO A 85 3.43 -1.00 -17.17
N HIS A 86 3.18 -2.12 -16.48
CA HIS A 86 1.83 -2.41 -15.99
C HIS A 86 1.83 -3.19 -14.68
N ARG A 87 1.22 -2.53 -13.68
CA ARG A 87 0.69 -3.02 -12.40
C ARG A 87 1.66 -3.06 -11.21
N THR A 88 1.53 -2.00 -10.42
CA THR A 88 1.94 -1.84 -9.03
C THR A 88 1.61 -3.06 -8.17
N LEU A 89 2.65 -3.74 -7.67
CA LEU A 89 2.55 -4.59 -6.49
C LEU A 89 3.23 -3.84 -5.34
N MET A 90 2.44 -3.11 -4.56
CA MET A 90 2.91 -2.63 -3.25
C MET A 90 2.99 -3.84 -2.32
N LEU A 91 4.20 -4.33 -2.06
CA LEU A 91 4.44 -5.20 -0.91
C LEU A 91 4.29 -4.33 0.34
N LYS A 92 3.14 -4.49 1.01
CA LYS A 92 2.88 -3.95 2.33
C LYS A 92 3.32 -5.03 3.33
N SER A 93 4.34 -4.74 4.14
CA SER A 93 4.68 -5.53 5.34
C SER A 93 3.59 -5.36 6.39
#